data_AF-A0A838JYC0-F1
#
_entry.id   AF-A0A838JYC0-F1
#
_cell.length_a   1.000
_cell.length_b   1.000
_cell.length_c   1.000
_cell.angle_alpha   90.00
_cell.angle_beta   90.00
_cell.angle_gamma   90.00
#
_symmetry.space_group_name_H-M   'P 1'
#
loop_
_entity.id
_entity.type
_entity.pdbx_description
1 polymer ?
#
loop_
_entity_poly.entity_id
_entity_poly.type
_entity_poly.pdbx_seq_one_letter_code
_entity_poly.pdbx_strand_id
1 'polypeptide(L)'
;MHLESDALRIPRQLKTWKAALLGALAVLLAVTLLPSLGPLSGTRATASSQRRTVVSQAPSDEPAPSTTEAPAPVLTGNAPAGSTKEALVMGQLSAPAAPDPSGTVPAARFAKVKALQPRLRLRDVDTDAVAERVRRIDGVTFATAIEVGRVPVKGRNVTVAAVNPRQFRRVTPQLTADEVGVWQRIVEGDAAFTHDTGTTLGAKLGATVKAGADGSALRVGAYASNGVPPVADLLVNRATAKKLRLRGRRHVLVALSDDADAAAVASQIETALGVSAGVLAQPETQRAFLVGEDAREEFEPYTYVDMGDGMIQIDADWVQRNIVSREVPVLTGAVTCHRRMVDQLAGALGEIEEAGLAELIDTSDYGGCWVPRHIDFNPARPLSMHSWGLAVDLNVSTNGLGQPPTMDPRIVEIFDRWGFAWGGRWSRPDGMHFELGALLEGPQG
;
A
#
# COMPACT_ATOMS: atom_id res chain seq x y z
N MET A 1 -22.71 65.09 9.65
CA MET A 1 -22.75 66.36 8.89
C MET A 1 -21.74 66.21 7.75
N HIS A 2 -22.24 66.12 6.51
CA HIS A 2 -21.62 66.16 5.16
C HIS A 2 -20.21 65.55 4.93
N LEU A 3 -20.05 64.49 4.10
CA LEU A 3 -20.14 64.33 2.62
C LEU A 3 -18.94 64.88 1.82
N GLU A 4 -18.68 64.18 0.70
CA GLU A 4 -17.71 64.38 -0.41
C GLU A 4 -16.33 63.72 -0.21
N SER A 5 -15.98 62.60 -0.86
CA SER A 5 -15.90 62.20 -2.28
C SER A 5 -14.63 62.68 -2.98
N ASP A 6 -13.72 61.76 -3.30
CA ASP A 6 -12.93 61.88 -4.54
C ASP A 6 -12.42 60.52 -5.03
N ALA A 7 -12.58 60.31 -6.34
CA ALA A 7 -12.34 59.09 -7.07
C ALA A 7 -11.23 59.29 -8.12
N LEU A 8 -10.31 58.34 -8.25
CA LEU A 8 -9.43 58.17 -9.43
C LEU A 8 -9.29 56.67 -9.72
N ARG A 9 -9.87 56.12 -10.79
CA ARG A 9 -9.55 56.18 -12.24
C ARG A 9 -8.91 54.86 -12.70
N ILE A 10 -9.76 53.98 -13.22
CA ILE A 10 -9.42 52.79 -14.02
C ILE A 10 -9.37 53.20 -15.50
N PRO A 11 -8.36 52.83 -16.30
CA PRO A 11 -8.37 53.11 -17.73
C PRO A 11 -9.18 52.06 -18.51
N ARG A 12 -10.15 52.54 -19.31
CA ARG A 12 -10.81 51.84 -20.42
C ARG A 12 -10.07 52.15 -21.72
N GLN A 13 -9.77 51.13 -22.51
CA GLN A 13 -9.63 51.25 -23.96
C GLN A 13 -10.70 50.36 -24.61
N LEU A 14 -11.56 51.01 -25.39
CA LEU A 14 -12.63 50.46 -26.22
C LEU A 14 -12.07 50.20 -27.62
N LYS A 15 -12.53 49.13 -28.28
CA LYS A 15 -13.21 49.27 -29.59
C LYS A 15 -13.93 47.98 -30.00
N THR A 16 -15.18 48.20 -30.34
CA THR A 16 -16.28 47.33 -30.78
C THR A 16 -16.26 47.06 -32.27
N TRP A 17 -16.79 45.91 -32.71
CA TRP A 17 -17.65 45.80 -33.90
C TRP A 17 -18.82 44.84 -33.59
N LYS A 18 -20.04 45.25 -33.97
CA LYS A 18 -21.34 44.58 -33.78
C LYS A 18 -22.01 44.39 -35.14
N ALA A 19 -23.05 43.53 -35.11
CA ALA A 19 -24.19 43.35 -36.03
C ALA A 19 -24.01 42.26 -37.10
N ALA A 20 -25.00 41.47 -37.53
CA ALA A 20 -26.39 41.13 -37.16
C ALA A 20 -26.78 39.95 -38.10
N LEU A 21 -27.74 39.04 -37.83
CA LEU A 21 -29.18 39.21 -38.10
C LEU A 21 -30.00 37.96 -37.71
N LEU A 22 -31.30 38.20 -37.46
CA LEU A 22 -32.41 37.32 -37.03
C LEU A 22 -33.25 36.73 -38.18
N GLY A 23 -34.06 35.71 -37.87
CA GLY A 23 -35.36 35.37 -38.51
C GLY A 23 -35.68 33.87 -38.47
N ALA A 24 -36.52 33.32 -37.58
CA ALA A 24 -38.01 33.20 -37.61
C ALA A 24 -38.52 32.35 -38.80
N LEU A 25 -39.40 31.34 -38.69
CA LEU A 25 -40.77 31.33 -38.15
C LEU A 25 -41.34 29.88 -38.09
N ALA A 26 -42.38 29.68 -37.27
CA ALA A 26 -43.15 28.45 -37.04
C ALA A 26 -44.32 28.23 -38.04
N VAL A 27 -44.84 26.99 -38.12
CA VAL A 27 -46.23 26.67 -38.55
C VAL A 27 -46.77 25.45 -37.76
N LEU A 28 -47.98 25.62 -37.22
CA LEU A 28 -48.88 24.67 -36.53
C LEU A 28 -49.57 23.68 -37.50
N LEU A 29 -49.98 22.50 -37.01
CA LEU A 29 -51.39 22.06 -37.12
C LEU A 29 -51.74 20.96 -36.09
N ALA A 30 -52.92 21.11 -35.48
CA ALA A 30 -53.52 20.27 -34.44
C ALA A 30 -54.31 19.08 -35.02
N VAL A 31 -54.67 18.08 -34.19
CA VAL A 31 -56.06 17.53 -34.04
C VAL A 31 -56.13 16.61 -32.78
N THR A 32 -57.28 16.74 -32.11
CA THR A 32 -57.85 16.21 -30.85
C THR A 32 -58.09 14.68 -30.79
N LEU A 33 -58.12 13.98 -29.62
CA LEU A 33 -59.31 13.75 -28.75
C LEU A 33 -58.95 12.85 -27.52
N LEU A 34 -59.52 13.13 -26.33
CA LEU A 34 -59.68 12.26 -25.14
C LEU A 34 -61.04 11.52 -25.19
N PRO A 35 -61.51 10.71 -24.20
CA PRO A 35 -60.87 9.73 -23.28
C PRO A 35 -61.63 8.36 -23.22
N SER A 36 -61.13 7.34 -22.50
CA SER A 36 -62.00 6.37 -21.80
C SER A 36 -61.31 5.68 -20.61
N LEU A 37 -62.09 5.49 -19.54
CA LEU A 37 -61.78 4.88 -18.25
C LEU A 37 -61.99 3.35 -18.29
N GLY A 38 -61.20 2.59 -17.51
CA GLY A 38 -61.58 1.26 -17.03
C GLY A 38 -60.44 0.42 -16.43
N PRO A 39 -60.62 -0.29 -15.29
CA PRO A 39 -59.54 -0.61 -14.34
C PRO A 39 -59.05 -2.08 -14.42
N LEU A 40 -57.97 -2.42 -13.69
CA LEU A 40 -57.91 -3.54 -12.72
C LEU A 40 -56.46 -3.83 -12.23
N SER A 41 -56.33 -3.82 -10.90
CA SER A 41 -55.53 -4.73 -10.07
C SER A 41 -54.02 -4.89 -10.36
N GLY A 42 -53.21 -4.06 -9.71
CA GLY A 42 -51.76 -4.27 -9.58
C GLY A 42 -51.42 -5.01 -8.28
N THR A 43 -50.93 -6.23 -8.44
CA THR A 43 -50.24 -7.06 -7.45
C THR A 43 -49.03 -6.33 -6.86
N ARG A 44 -48.79 -6.56 -5.56
CA ARG A 44 -47.66 -6.08 -4.77
C ARG A 44 -46.35 -6.57 -5.39
N ALA A 45 -45.58 -5.68 -6.01
CA ALA A 45 -44.22 -5.96 -6.44
C ALA A 45 -43.29 -5.91 -5.21
N THR A 46 -42.58 -7.01 -4.96
CA THR A 46 -41.45 -7.09 -4.03
C THR A 46 -40.33 -6.18 -4.50
N ALA A 47 -39.80 -5.36 -3.59
CA ALA A 47 -38.66 -4.48 -3.85
C ALA A 47 -37.44 -5.32 -4.27
N SER A 48 -36.99 -5.08 -5.50
CA SER A 48 -35.72 -5.57 -6.02
C SER A 48 -34.60 -4.72 -5.42
N SER A 49 -33.79 -5.29 -4.53
CA SER A 49 -32.50 -4.73 -4.14
C SER A 49 -31.66 -4.52 -5.41
N GLN A 50 -31.36 -3.27 -5.78
CA GLN A 50 -30.40 -3.01 -6.85
C GLN A 50 -29.00 -3.38 -6.34
N ARG A 51 -28.33 -4.33 -7.00
CA ARG A 51 -26.92 -4.67 -6.75
C ARG A 51 -26.08 -3.96 -7.81
N ARG A 52 -25.12 -3.15 -7.38
CA ARG A 52 -24.11 -2.54 -8.27
C ARG A 52 -22.81 -3.31 -8.13
N THR A 53 -22.26 -3.81 -9.23
CA THR A 53 -21.08 -4.69 -9.18
C THR A 53 -19.81 -3.87 -8.99
N VAL A 54 -18.97 -4.28 -8.05
CA VAL A 54 -17.64 -3.71 -7.82
C VAL A 54 -16.61 -4.74 -8.28
N VAL A 55 -15.82 -4.40 -9.31
CA VAL A 55 -14.78 -5.29 -9.82
C VAL A 55 -13.46 -4.53 -9.82
N SER A 56 -12.50 -4.99 -9.03
CA SER A 56 -11.09 -4.75 -9.34
C SER A 56 -10.58 -5.89 -10.20
N GLN A 57 -9.43 -5.72 -10.85
CA GLN A 57 -8.82 -6.79 -11.64
C GLN A 57 -8.69 -8.08 -10.80
N ALA A 58 -9.53 -9.06 -11.09
CA ALA A 58 -9.23 -10.46 -10.81
C ALA A 58 -8.15 -10.92 -11.81
N PRO A 59 -7.32 -11.93 -11.47
CA PRO A 59 -6.41 -12.53 -12.42
C PRO A 59 -7.22 -13.30 -13.47
N SER A 60 -7.63 -12.60 -14.52
CA SER A 60 -8.00 -13.24 -15.77
C SER A 60 -6.71 -13.53 -16.52
N ASP A 61 -6.23 -14.77 -16.38
CA ASP A 61 -5.44 -15.40 -17.44
C ASP A 61 -6.33 -15.41 -18.69
N GLU A 62 -6.07 -14.51 -19.63
CA GLU A 62 -6.27 -14.82 -21.05
C GLU A 62 -5.23 -14.08 -21.92
N PRO A 63 -4.76 -14.74 -23.00
CA PRO A 63 -3.54 -14.36 -23.71
C PRO A 63 -3.83 -13.41 -24.88
N ALA A 64 -2.81 -12.63 -25.27
CA ALA A 64 -2.78 -11.99 -26.59
C ALA A 64 -2.77 -13.04 -27.73
N PRO A 65 -3.28 -12.71 -28.94
CA PRO A 65 -3.85 -13.71 -29.83
C PRO A 65 -2.82 -14.56 -30.60
N SER A 66 -3.15 -15.87 -30.62
CA SER A 66 -2.88 -16.94 -31.60
C SER A 66 -1.76 -16.80 -32.65
N THR A 67 -0.75 -17.67 -32.53
CA THR A 67 -0.25 -18.48 -33.65
C THR A 67 0.11 -19.91 -33.18
N THR A 68 -0.66 -20.89 -33.67
CA THR A 68 -0.29 -22.29 -34.02
C THR A 68 0.32 -23.24 -32.96
N GLU A 69 -0.57 -24.06 -32.37
CA GLU A 69 -0.54 -25.51 -32.04
C GLU A 69 0.79 -26.34 -32.02
N ALA A 70 1.12 -26.93 -30.84
CA ALA A 70 1.64 -28.31 -30.58
C ALA A 70 2.02 -28.51 -29.08
N PRO A 71 2.04 -29.75 -28.50
CA PRO A 71 1.56 -30.03 -27.13
C PRO A 71 2.58 -29.85 -25.99
N ALA A 72 2.02 -29.67 -24.79
CA ALA A 72 2.71 -29.48 -23.50
C ALA A 72 3.45 -30.74 -23.00
N PRO A 73 4.60 -30.58 -22.31
CA PRO A 73 5.15 -31.64 -21.49
C PRO A 73 4.48 -31.65 -20.10
N VAL A 74 3.98 -32.83 -19.74
CA VAL A 74 3.60 -33.24 -18.40
C VAL A 74 4.85 -33.21 -17.51
N LEU A 75 4.83 -32.48 -16.40
CA LEU A 75 5.78 -32.67 -15.30
C LEU A 75 5.04 -33.21 -14.08
N THR A 76 5.13 -34.52 -13.94
CA THR A 76 4.93 -35.28 -12.72
C THR A 76 6.05 -34.97 -11.73
N GLY A 77 5.70 -34.79 -10.45
CA GLY A 77 6.69 -34.55 -9.40
C GLY A 77 6.07 -34.45 -8.01
N ASN A 78 5.79 -35.60 -7.41
CA ASN A 78 5.50 -35.75 -5.98
C ASN A 78 6.65 -35.22 -5.11
N ALA A 79 6.34 -34.46 -4.06
CA ALA A 79 7.13 -34.38 -2.83
C ALA A 79 6.26 -33.87 -1.66
N PRO A 80 6.57 -34.25 -0.40
CA PRO A 80 5.57 -34.64 0.58
C PRO A 80 5.08 -33.51 1.51
N ALA A 81 3.89 -33.76 2.05
CA ALA A 81 3.31 -33.07 3.19
C ALA A 81 4.24 -33.14 4.41
N GLY A 82 4.56 -31.96 4.96
CA GLY A 82 5.25 -31.80 6.23
C GLY A 82 4.65 -30.58 6.93
N SER A 83 3.68 -30.84 7.80
CA SER A 83 3.07 -29.84 8.66
C SER A 83 4.07 -29.31 9.68
N THR A 84 3.97 -28.03 10.01
CA THR A 84 4.01 -27.54 11.40
C THR A 84 3.50 -26.10 11.43
N LYS A 85 2.70 -25.87 12.47
CA LYS A 85 1.83 -24.72 12.75
C LYS A 85 2.63 -23.42 12.93
N GLU A 86 1.89 -22.31 12.87
CA GLU A 86 2.27 -20.90 13.16
C GLU A 86 2.90 -20.14 11.97
N ALA A 87 2.08 -19.39 11.24
CA ALA A 87 2.50 -18.54 10.11
C ALA A 87 1.59 -17.32 9.93
N LEU A 88 2.18 -16.15 9.63
CA LEU A 88 1.58 -14.97 8.98
C LEU A 88 0.55 -14.14 9.78
N VAL A 89 1.06 -13.18 10.56
CA VAL A 89 0.33 -11.94 10.90
C VAL A 89 0.89 -10.83 10.00
N MET A 90 0.14 -10.44 8.98
CA MET A 90 0.48 -9.36 8.04
C MET A 90 -0.78 -8.56 7.75
N GLY A 91 -0.86 -7.30 8.19
CA GLY A 91 -2.06 -6.49 7.96
C GLY A 91 -2.10 -5.12 8.62
N GLN A 92 -1.36 -4.94 9.70
CA GLN A 92 -0.95 -3.65 10.19
C GLN A 92 0.57 -3.72 10.32
N LEU A 93 1.26 -2.58 10.26
CA LEU A 93 2.65 -2.47 10.71
C LEU A 93 2.80 -3.36 11.93
N SER A 94 3.41 -4.53 11.78
CA SER A 94 3.30 -5.54 12.82
C SER A 94 3.93 -4.93 14.05
N ALA A 95 3.10 -4.66 15.06
CA ALA A 95 3.59 -4.24 16.36
C ALA A 95 4.68 -5.25 16.75
N PRO A 96 5.85 -4.79 17.23
CA PRO A 96 6.95 -5.69 17.52
C PRO A 96 6.48 -6.77 18.48
N ALA A 97 6.85 -8.03 18.23
CA ALA A 97 6.71 -9.09 19.21
C ALA A 97 7.25 -8.59 20.57
N ALA A 98 6.50 -8.84 21.65
CA ALA A 98 6.81 -8.32 22.98
C ALA A 98 8.29 -8.57 23.37
N PRO A 99 8.95 -7.63 24.08
CA PRO A 99 10.32 -7.84 24.55
C PRO A 99 10.39 -9.01 25.54
N ASP A 100 11.49 -9.77 25.46
CA ASP A 100 11.92 -10.70 26.51
C ASP A 100 12.13 -9.90 27.81
N PRO A 101 11.50 -10.29 28.94
CA PRO A 101 11.54 -9.53 30.18
C PRO A 101 12.91 -9.48 30.89
N SER A 102 13.97 -10.07 30.30
CA SER A 102 15.28 -10.16 30.95
C SER A 102 16.38 -9.32 30.27
N GLY A 103 16.27 -7.99 30.31
CA GLY A 103 17.38 -7.12 29.89
C GLY A 103 17.05 -5.64 29.80
N THR A 104 17.08 -4.93 30.93
CA THR A 104 16.89 -3.48 30.98
C THR A 104 18.05 -2.72 30.34
N VAL A 105 17.85 -2.22 29.13
CA VAL A 105 18.51 -1.01 28.60
C VAL A 105 17.40 -0.05 28.18
N PRO A 106 17.36 1.22 28.63
CA PRO A 106 16.41 2.18 28.08
C PRO A 106 16.75 2.40 26.60
N ALA A 107 15.95 1.82 25.70
CA ALA A 107 16.02 2.11 24.28
C ALA A 107 15.89 3.63 24.11
N ALA A 108 16.98 4.31 23.74
CA ALA A 108 16.97 5.76 23.62
C ALA A 108 15.89 6.18 22.62
N ARG A 109 14.82 6.81 23.15
CA ARG A 109 13.57 7.14 22.46
C ARG A 109 13.84 7.72 21.07
N PHE A 110 13.29 7.10 20.04
CA PHE A 110 13.28 7.65 18.69
C PHE A 110 12.23 8.77 18.63
N ALA A 111 12.66 10.03 18.73
CA ALA A 111 11.77 11.19 18.58
C ALA A 111 11.12 11.21 17.18
N LYS A 112 10.00 11.91 16.97
CA LYS A 112 9.47 12.08 15.61
C LYS A 112 10.47 12.80 14.71
N VAL A 113 10.54 12.42 13.44
CA VAL A 113 11.40 13.06 12.43
C VAL A 113 10.63 13.30 11.16
N LYS A 114 10.94 14.38 10.44
CA LYS A 114 10.47 14.56 9.07
C LYS A 114 11.32 13.69 8.15
N ALA A 115 10.66 12.87 7.33
CA ALA A 115 11.26 12.13 6.24
C ALA A 115 11.75 13.09 5.14
N LEU A 116 12.86 12.73 4.50
CA LEU A 116 13.57 13.50 3.51
C LEU A 116 13.89 12.58 2.34
N GLN A 117 13.40 12.93 1.16
CA GLN A 117 13.67 12.16 -0.05
C GLN A 117 15.08 12.46 -0.56
N PRO A 118 15.99 11.47 -0.67
CA PRO A 118 17.30 11.69 -1.27
C PRO A 118 17.17 12.07 -2.74
N ARG A 119 17.91 13.11 -3.15
CA ARG A 119 17.99 13.59 -4.53
C ARG A 119 19.34 13.31 -5.18
N LEU A 120 20.39 13.08 -4.38
CA LEU A 120 21.71 12.70 -4.87
C LEU A 120 22.25 11.46 -4.16
N ARG A 121 23.16 10.75 -4.84
CA ARG A 121 23.94 9.64 -4.28
C ARG A 121 25.39 9.74 -4.71
N LEU A 122 26.29 9.75 -3.73
CA LEU A 122 27.73 9.57 -3.93
C LEU A 122 28.06 8.08 -3.76
N ARG A 123 29.02 7.56 -4.54
CA ARG A 123 29.42 6.15 -4.54
C ARG A 123 30.91 5.99 -4.31
N ASP A 124 31.29 4.88 -3.68
CA ASP A 124 32.67 4.45 -3.45
C ASP A 124 33.51 5.48 -2.66
N VAL A 125 32.87 6.11 -1.67
CA VAL A 125 33.46 7.19 -0.84
C VAL A 125 33.77 6.75 0.59
N ASP A 126 34.62 7.52 1.28
CA ASP A 126 34.79 7.39 2.72
C ASP A 126 33.62 8.06 3.47
N THR A 127 32.67 7.23 3.90
CA THR A 127 31.26 7.64 3.98
C THR A 127 30.96 8.66 5.07
N ASP A 128 31.42 8.45 6.30
CA ASP A 128 31.04 9.33 7.42
C ASP A 128 31.70 10.71 7.27
N ALA A 129 32.99 10.77 6.92
CA ALA A 129 33.71 12.02 6.71
C ALA A 129 33.17 12.80 5.49
N VAL A 130 32.87 12.11 4.39
CA VAL A 130 32.27 12.75 3.20
C VAL A 130 30.85 13.24 3.52
N ALA A 131 30.03 12.49 4.24
CA ALA A 131 28.70 12.93 4.63
C ALA A 131 28.74 14.24 5.45
N GLU A 132 29.66 14.37 6.41
CA GLU A 132 29.81 15.62 7.17
C GLU A 132 30.23 16.81 6.29
N ARG A 133 31.09 16.58 5.30
CA ARG A 133 31.51 17.63 4.35
C ARG A 133 30.36 18.03 3.43
N VAL A 134 29.61 17.07 2.91
CA VAL A 134 28.47 17.30 2.01
C VAL A 134 27.38 18.12 2.70
N ARG A 135 27.13 17.93 4.01
CA ARG A 135 26.16 18.74 4.77
C ARG A 135 26.50 20.23 4.86
N ARG A 136 27.72 20.63 4.49
CA ARG A 136 28.15 22.04 4.47
C ARG A 136 28.03 22.68 3.08
N ILE A 137 27.57 21.95 2.08
CA ILE A 137 27.31 22.48 0.74
C ILE A 137 25.94 23.16 0.72
N ASP A 138 25.86 24.35 0.15
CA ASP A 138 24.61 25.10 0.03
C ASP A 138 23.56 24.29 -0.74
N GLY A 139 22.31 24.33 -0.26
CA GLY A 139 21.21 23.54 -0.80
C GLY A 139 21.15 22.08 -0.30
N VAL A 140 22.13 21.60 0.46
CA VAL A 140 22.05 20.29 1.15
C VAL A 140 21.35 20.44 2.50
N THR A 141 20.30 19.67 2.73
CA THR A 141 19.57 19.66 4.02
C THR A 141 19.97 18.48 4.91
N PHE A 142 20.36 17.36 4.30
CA PHE A 142 20.74 16.16 5.03
C PHE A 142 21.64 15.26 4.19
N ALA A 143 22.53 14.52 4.84
CA ALA A 143 23.29 13.45 4.21
C ALA A 143 23.51 12.29 5.17
N THR A 144 23.42 11.05 4.71
CA THR A 144 23.67 9.85 5.53
C THR A 144 24.48 8.81 4.79
N ALA A 145 25.36 8.14 5.53
CA ALA A 145 26.26 7.09 5.07
C ALA A 145 25.60 5.71 5.16
N ILE A 146 25.72 4.92 4.09
CA ILE A 146 25.30 3.51 4.06
C ILE A 146 26.36 2.64 3.36
N GLU A 147 26.35 1.35 3.65
CA GLU A 147 27.08 0.34 2.89
C GLU A 147 26.08 -0.68 2.34
N VAL A 148 26.08 -0.91 1.03
CA VAL A 148 25.15 -1.84 0.37
C VAL A 148 25.93 -2.95 -0.31
N GLY A 149 25.67 -4.19 0.09
CA GLY A 149 26.32 -5.38 -0.47
C GLY A 149 25.31 -6.52 -0.67
N ARG A 150 25.79 -7.67 -1.14
CA ARG A 150 24.96 -8.87 -1.29
C ARG A 150 25.29 -9.91 -0.22
N VAL A 151 24.26 -10.54 0.31
CA VAL A 151 24.37 -11.59 1.33
C VAL A 151 23.40 -12.72 0.97
N PRO A 152 23.81 -14.00 1.05
CA PRO A 152 22.86 -15.09 0.91
C PRO A 152 21.96 -15.16 2.15
N VAL A 153 20.65 -15.16 1.95
CA VAL A 153 19.62 -15.31 2.98
C VAL A 153 18.61 -16.36 2.52
N LYS A 154 18.38 -17.40 3.33
CA LYS A 154 17.57 -18.57 2.94
C LYS A 154 17.95 -19.14 1.56
N GLY A 155 19.24 -19.15 1.23
CA GLY A 155 19.77 -19.68 -0.03
C GLY A 155 19.64 -18.74 -1.24
N ARG A 156 19.09 -17.53 -1.09
CA ARG A 156 18.97 -16.53 -2.15
C ARG A 156 19.87 -15.33 -1.87
N ASN A 157 20.57 -14.84 -2.90
CA ASN A 157 21.36 -13.63 -2.76
C ASN A 157 20.44 -12.41 -2.78
N VAL A 158 20.45 -11.68 -1.67
CA VAL A 158 19.69 -10.43 -1.50
C VAL A 158 20.64 -9.27 -1.23
N THR A 159 20.20 -8.06 -1.52
CA THR A 159 20.91 -6.83 -1.18
C THR A 159 20.65 -6.45 0.28
N VAL A 160 21.70 -6.08 0.99
CA VAL A 160 21.66 -5.71 2.41
C VAL A 160 22.28 -4.33 2.55
N ALA A 161 21.55 -3.42 3.18
CA ALA A 161 22.09 -2.11 3.56
C ALA A 161 22.45 -2.09 5.05
N ALA A 162 23.73 -1.83 5.33
CA ALA A 162 24.23 -1.51 6.66
C ALA A 162 24.09 -0.01 6.93
N VAL A 163 23.33 0.35 7.96
CA VAL A 163 22.95 1.74 8.24
C VAL A 163 23.25 2.16 9.68
N ASN A 164 23.30 3.47 9.91
CA ASN A 164 23.08 4.05 11.23
C ASN A 164 21.57 4.26 11.43
N PRO A 165 20.88 3.49 12.30
CA PRO A 165 19.41 3.56 12.42
C PRO A 165 18.87 4.95 12.75
N ARG A 166 19.60 5.72 13.58
CA ARG A 166 19.16 7.06 14.01
C ARG A 166 19.22 8.09 12.89
N GLN A 167 20.22 7.98 12.03
CA GLN A 167 20.39 8.89 10.89
C GLN A 167 19.55 8.44 9.69
N PHE A 168 19.62 7.15 9.34
CA PHE A 168 19.04 6.61 8.13
C PHE A 168 17.51 6.67 8.11
N ARG A 169 16.84 6.58 9.26
CA ARG A 169 15.38 6.70 9.30
C ARG A 169 14.81 7.99 8.73
N ARG A 170 15.61 9.05 8.64
CA ARG A 170 15.18 10.31 8.00
C ARG A 170 15.04 10.18 6.49
N VAL A 171 15.58 9.15 5.86
CA VAL A 171 15.53 8.94 4.41
C VAL A 171 14.66 7.74 4.01
N THR A 172 13.81 7.27 4.91
CA THR A 172 12.75 6.29 4.64
C THR A 172 11.41 6.99 4.49
N PRO A 173 10.35 6.32 3.99
CA PRO A 173 8.99 6.84 4.05
C PRO A 173 8.61 7.31 5.47
N GLN A 174 7.74 8.32 5.55
CA GLN A 174 7.36 8.95 6.83
C GLN A 174 6.80 7.94 7.83
N LEU A 175 5.96 7.01 7.36
CA LEU A 175 5.43 5.91 8.18
C LEU A 175 6.57 5.10 8.81
N THR A 176 7.50 4.57 8.00
CA THR A 176 8.66 3.84 8.51
C THR A 176 9.51 4.70 9.47
N ALA A 177 9.70 5.99 9.17
CA ALA A 177 10.53 6.89 9.97
C ALA A 177 10.00 7.09 11.41
N ASP A 178 8.67 7.09 11.56
CA ASP A 178 7.96 7.25 12.83
C ASP A 178 7.81 5.92 13.60
N GLU A 179 7.96 4.77 12.95
CA GLU A 179 7.85 3.45 13.58
C GLU A 179 9.02 3.10 14.51
N VAL A 180 8.88 3.50 15.77
CA VAL A 180 9.87 3.26 16.83
C VAL A 180 10.25 1.78 16.94
N GLY A 181 9.26 0.87 16.80
CA GLY A 181 9.47 -0.57 16.91
C GLY A 181 10.47 -1.10 15.87
N VAL A 182 10.34 -0.69 14.61
CA VAL A 182 11.25 -1.07 13.51
C VAL A 182 12.69 -0.67 13.86
N TRP A 183 12.90 0.58 14.24
CA TRP A 183 14.23 1.10 14.51
C TRP A 183 14.86 0.52 15.77
N GLN A 184 14.05 0.23 16.80
CA GLN A 184 14.52 -0.46 17.99
C GLN A 184 15.03 -1.87 17.65
N ARG A 185 14.29 -2.64 16.83
CA ARG A 185 14.72 -3.97 16.39
C ARG A 185 16.02 -3.93 15.59
N ILE A 186 16.17 -2.96 14.69
CA ILE A 186 17.42 -2.78 13.94
C ILE A 186 18.58 -2.41 14.90
N VAL A 187 18.35 -1.58 15.92
CA VAL A 187 19.37 -1.28 16.95
C VAL A 187 19.78 -2.53 17.74
N GLU A 188 18.82 -3.38 18.08
CA GLU A 188 19.04 -4.64 18.80
C GLU A 188 19.75 -5.71 17.95
N GLY A 189 19.81 -5.50 16.62
CA GLY A 189 20.58 -6.33 15.70
C GLY A 189 19.74 -7.17 14.75
N ASP A 190 18.42 -7.05 14.81
CA ASP A 190 17.50 -7.69 13.88
C ASP A 190 17.56 -7.04 12.49
N ALA A 191 17.08 -7.77 11.48
CA ALA A 191 16.88 -7.25 10.14
C ALA A 191 15.46 -6.74 9.93
N ALA A 192 15.34 -5.62 9.21
CA ALA A 192 14.07 -5.18 8.65
C ALA A 192 14.07 -5.48 7.14
N PHE A 193 13.21 -6.39 6.69
CA PHE A 193 13.09 -6.77 5.28
C PHE A 193 12.13 -5.82 4.57
N THR A 194 12.30 -5.59 3.27
CA THR A 194 11.20 -5.01 2.48
C THR A 194 10.02 -6.00 2.41
N HIS A 195 8.82 -5.49 2.14
CA HIS A 195 7.61 -6.32 2.16
C HIS A 195 7.63 -7.41 1.07
N ASP A 196 8.04 -7.03 -0.15
CA ASP A 196 8.23 -7.93 -1.29
C ASP A 196 9.24 -9.05 -0.96
N THR A 197 10.40 -8.70 -0.39
CA THR A 197 11.47 -9.66 -0.10
C THR A 197 11.06 -10.57 1.04
N GLY A 198 10.48 -10.02 2.11
CA GLY A 198 9.96 -10.79 3.23
C GLY A 198 8.96 -11.86 2.79
N THR A 199 8.02 -11.46 1.92
CA THR A 199 7.00 -12.33 1.33
C THR A 199 7.64 -13.38 0.42
N THR A 200 8.47 -12.96 -0.54
CA THR A 200 9.08 -13.85 -1.54
C THR A 200 10.05 -14.86 -0.93
N LEU A 201 10.70 -14.52 0.18
CA LEU A 201 11.56 -15.44 0.93
C LEU A 201 10.78 -16.29 1.93
N GLY A 202 9.51 -15.98 2.23
CA GLY A 202 8.79 -16.57 3.37
C GLY A 202 9.55 -16.36 4.68
N ALA A 203 10.12 -15.16 4.86
CA ALA A 203 10.92 -14.81 6.02
C ALA A 203 9.99 -14.29 7.12
N LYS A 204 9.37 -15.20 7.88
CA LYS A 204 8.34 -14.88 8.89
C LYS A 204 8.86 -13.90 9.95
N LEU A 205 8.04 -12.92 10.32
CA LEU A 205 8.33 -11.99 11.41
C LEU A 205 8.61 -12.74 12.72
N GLY A 206 9.62 -12.28 13.47
CA GLY A 206 10.06 -12.89 14.72
C GLY A 206 10.92 -14.14 14.56
N ALA A 207 10.87 -14.80 13.39
CA ALA A 207 11.66 -15.99 13.11
C ALA A 207 13.13 -15.66 12.86
N THR A 208 13.98 -16.68 13.00
CA THR A 208 15.40 -16.60 12.64
C THR A 208 15.64 -17.31 11.32
N VAL A 209 16.36 -16.65 10.42
CA VAL A 209 16.77 -17.19 9.12
C VAL A 209 18.29 -17.35 9.08
N LYS A 210 18.77 -18.28 8.26
CA LYS A 210 20.20 -18.39 7.95
C LYS A 210 20.60 -17.30 6.95
N ALA A 211 21.63 -16.55 7.29
CA ALA A 211 22.17 -15.45 6.50
C ALA A 211 23.70 -15.47 6.49
N GLY A 212 24.32 -14.95 5.43
CA GLY A 212 25.77 -14.92 5.30
C GLY A 212 26.35 -16.24 4.81
N ALA A 213 27.61 -16.19 4.36
CA ALA A 213 28.31 -17.35 3.82
C ALA A 213 28.53 -18.47 4.85
N ASP A 214 28.54 -18.12 6.14
CA ASP A 214 28.65 -19.05 7.26
C ASP A 214 27.30 -19.50 7.82
N GLY A 215 26.18 -19.04 7.24
CA GLY A 215 24.84 -19.40 7.69
C GLY A 215 24.48 -18.84 9.08
N SER A 216 25.10 -17.72 9.48
CA SER A 216 24.78 -16.96 10.68
C SER A 216 23.28 -16.77 10.89
N ALA A 217 22.84 -16.84 12.15
CA ALA A 217 21.47 -16.55 12.53
C ALA A 217 21.16 -15.06 12.37
N LEU A 218 20.10 -14.74 11.64
CA LEU A 218 19.57 -13.39 11.47
C LEU A 218 18.07 -13.40 11.79
N ARG A 219 17.67 -12.63 12.80
CA ARG A 219 16.26 -12.50 13.17
C ARG A 219 15.53 -11.53 12.25
N VAL A 220 14.34 -11.90 11.81
CA VAL A 220 13.41 -11.03 11.08
C VAL A 220 12.69 -10.17 12.11
N GLY A 221 13.14 -8.93 12.29
CA GLY A 221 12.61 -8.02 13.30
C GLY A 221 11.43 -7.18 12.82
N ALA A 222 11.34 -6.93 11.51
CA ALA A 222 10.29 -6.12 10.90
C ALA A 222 10.18 -6.36 9.38
N TYR A 223 9.04 -5.95 8.82
CA TYR A 223 8.95 -5.55 7.42
C TYR A 223 8.83 -4.03 7.34
N ALA A 224 9.59 -3.41 6.44
CA ALA A 224 9.63 -1.96 6.32
C ALA A 224 10.15 -1.52 4.94
N SER A 225 9.42 -0.60 4.31
CA SER A 225 9.92 0.14 3.15
C SER A 225 11.09 1.02 3.61
N ASN A 226 12.25 0.89 2.94
CA ASN A 226 13.51 1.48 3.39
C ASN A 226 14.08 2.58 2.48
N GLY A 227 13.24 3.09 1.58
CA GLY A 227 13.53 4.17 0.63
C GLY A 227 12.43 4.23 -0.41
N VAL A 228 12.44 5.26 -1.25
CA VAL A 228 11.54 5.39 -2.41
C VAL A 228 12.38 5.69 -3.66
N PRO A 229 12.75 4.71 -4.48
CA PRO A 229 12.60 3.26 -4.29
C PRO A 229 13.52 2.72 -3.16
N PRO A 230 13.40 1.43 -2.78
CA PRO A 230 14.14 0.85 -1.67
C PRO A 230 15.65 0.87 -1.95
N VAL A 231 16.45 1.06 -0.91
CA VAL A 231 17.92 1.09 -1.02
C VAL A 231 18.53 -0.31 -1.03
N ALA A 232 17.81 -1.29 -0.49
CA ALA A 232 18.19 -2.69 -0.40
C ALA A 232 16.97 -3.57 -0.06
N ASP A 233 17.10 -4.89 -0.17
CA ASP A 233 16.06 -5.87 0.16
C ASP A 233 15.87 -6.01 1.69
N LEU A 234 16.90 -5.68 2.48
CA LEU A 234 16.80 -5.59 3.93
C LEU A 234 17.80 -4.59 4.54
N LEU A 235 17.42 -4.02 5.68
CA LEU A 235 18.24 -3.16 6.53
C LEU A 235 18.79 -3.92 7.73
N VAL A 236 20.04 -3.64 8.08
CA VAL A 236 20.65 -4.03 9.35
C VAL A 236 21.50 -2.89 9.91
N ASN A 237 21.79 -2.93 11.21
CA ASN A 237 22.81 -2.04 11.76
C ASN A 237 24.23 -2.47 11.32
N ARG A 238 25.22 -1.55 11.45
CA ARG A 238 26.62 -1.80 11.06
C ARG A 238 27.27 -2.98 11.80
N ALA A 239 26.89 -3.25 13.04
CA ALA A 239 27.45 -4.37 13.81
C ALA A 239 26.96 -5.72 13.28
N THR A 240 25.67 -5.84 12.97
CA THR A 240 25.08 -7.01 12.32
C THR A 240 25.65 -7.20 10.92
N ALA A 241 25.84 -6.13 10.13
CA ALA A 241 26.50 -6.23 8.83
C ALA A 241 27.92 -6.82 8.91
N LYS A 242 28.71 -6.42 9.93
CA LYS A 242 30.03 -6.99 10.19
C LYS A 242 29.96 -8.48 10.54
N LYS A 243 28.98 -8.90 11.35
CA LYS A 243 28.73 -10.33 11.67
C LYS A 243 28.41 -11.12 10.40
N LEU A 244 27.58 -10.56 9.53
CA LEU A 244 27.23 -11.15 8.23
C LEU A 244 28.38 -11.09 7.20
N ARG A 245 29.52 -10.50 7.56
CA ARG A 245 30.68 -10.27 6.68
C ARG A 245 30.29 -9.55 5.39
N LEU A 246 29.37 -8.59 5.49
CA LEU A 246 28.95 -7.77 4.37
C LEU A 246 30.18 -7.13 3.72
N ARG A 247 30.29 -7.27 2.40
CA ARG A 247 31.25 -6.54 1.57
C ARG A 247 30.46 -5.74 0.57
N GLY A 248 30.18 -4.50 0.91
CA GLY A 248 29.35 -3.63 0.11
C GLY A 248 30.10 -2.47 -0.50
N ARG A 249 29.40 -1.78 -1.41
CA ARG A 249 29.78 -0.45 -1.85
C ARG A 249 29.31 0.57 -0.84
N ARG A 250 30.16 1.55 -0.62
CA ARG A 250 29.97 2.63 0.33
C ARG A 250 29.30 3.81 -0.36
N HIS A 251 28.20 4.30 0.20
CA HIS A 251 27.39 5.35 -0.39
C HIS A 251 27.08 6.46 0.61
N VAL A 252 26.89 7.66 0.09
CA VAL A 252 26.26 8.77 0.83
C VAL A 252 24.98 9.16 0.08
N LEU A 253 23.85 9.07 0.76
CA LEU A 253 22.56 9.58 0.28
C LEU A 253 22.41 11.02 0.74
N VAL A 254 21.96 11.91 -0.15
CA VAL A 254 21.87 13.34 0.11
C VAL A 254 20.47 13.83 -0.20
N ALA A 255 19.82 14.45 0.79
CA ALA A 255 18.59 15.21 0.61
C ALA A 255 18.94 16.70 0.47
N LEU A 256 18.19 17.38 -0.38
CA LEU A 256 18.37 18.79 -0.70
C LEU A 256 17.22 19.62 -0.14
N SER A 257 17.32 20.94 -0.20
CA SER A 257 16.16 21.80 -0.03
C SER A 257 15.19 21.65 -1.20
N ASP A 258 13.91 21.97 -0.98
CA ASP A 258 12.85 21.79 -1.97
C ASP A 258 13.10 22.63 -3.23
N ASP A 259 13.72 23.80 -3.08
CA ASP A 259 14.07 24.76 -4.14
C ASP A 259 15.43 24.50 -4.81
N ALA A 260 16.26 23.60 -4.26
CA ALA A 260 17.59 23.33 -4.81
C ALA A 260 17.52 22.63 -6.18
N ASP A 261 18.37 23.06 -7.10
CA ASP A 261 18.65 22.32 -8.34
C ASP A 261 19.65 21.18 -8.06
N ALA A 262 19.22 19.94 -8.28
CA ALA A 262 20.03 18.77 -7.95
C ALA A 262 21.31 18.68 -8.79
N ALA A 263 21.27 19.05 -10.07
CA ALA A 263 22.44 19.01 -10.95
C ALA A 263 23.47 20.07 -10.55
N ALA A 264 23.01 21.27 -10.19
CA ALA A 264 23.86 22.34 -9.69
C ALA A 264 24.54 21.94 -8.37
N VAL A 265 23.79 21.40 -7.40
CA VAL A 265 24.38 20.94 -6.13
C VAL A 265 25.35 19.78 -6.36
N ALA A 266 25.05 18.85 -7.28
CA ALA A 266 25.97 17.78 -7.65
C ALA A 266 27.31 18.31 -8.18
N SER A 267 27.28 19.34 -9.05
CA SER A 267 28.49 19.99 -9.56
C SER A 267 29.28 20.73 -8.47
N GLN A 268 28.58 21.36 -7.51
CA GLN A 268 29.23 21.97 -6.35
C GLN A 268 29.94 20.94 -5.47
N ILE A 269 29.29 19.79 -5.21
CA ILE A 269 29.88 18.67 -4.47
C ILE A 269 31.15 18.17 -5.17
N GLU A 270 31.08 17.97 -6.49
CA GLU A 270 32.23 17.52 -7.28
C GLU A 270 33.39 18.52 -7.21
N THR A 271 33.09 19.81 -7.36
CA THR A 271 34.09 20.89 -7.27
C THR A 271 34.74 20.97 -5.89
N ALA A 272 33.93 20.90 -4.82
CA ALA A 272 34.41 21.07 -3.45
C ALA A 272 35.12 19.84 -2.88
N LEU A 273 34.70 18.64 -3.29
CA LEU A 273 35.13 17.39 -2.67
C LEU A 273 35.95 16.49 -3.59
N GLY A 274 35.97 16.74 -4.90
CA GLY A 274 36.61 15.87 -5.89
C GLY A 274 35.87 14.53 -6.08
N VAL A 275 34.57 14.51 -5.78
CA VAL A 275 33.75 13.29 -5.75
C VAL A 275 32.48 13.51 -6.55
N SER A 276 32.21 12.61 -7.50
CA SER A 276 30.99 12.66 -8.30
C SER A 276 29.74 12.33 -7.47
N ALA A 277 28.70 13.15 -7.62
CA ALA A 277 27.38 12.94 -7.06
C ALA A 277 26.38 12.65 -8.19
N GLY A 278 25.78 11.46 -8.19
CA GLY A 278 24.75 11.10 -9.17
C GLY A 278 23.38 11.60 -8.74
N VAL A 279 22.65 12.23 -9.66
CA VAL A 279 21.25 12.60 -9.46
C VAL A 279 20.38 11.34 -9.42
N LEU A 280 19.47 11.28 -8.46
CA LEU A 280 18.51 10.19 -8.30
C LEU A 280 17.18 10.54 -8.98
N ALA A 281 16.61 9.57 -9.69
CA ALA A 281 15.23 9.66 -10.14
C ALA A 281 14.31 9.89 -8.94
N GLN A 282 13.36 10.80 -9.08
CA GLN A 282 12.39 11.10 -8.04
C GLN A 282 11.16 10.22 -8.20
N PRO A 283 10.47 9.85 -7.10
CA PRO A 283 9.27 9.06 -7.18
C PRO A 283 8.19 9.76 -8.00
N GLU A 284 7.52 9.01 -8.88
CA GLU A 284 6.45 9.54 -9.72
C GLU A 284 5.09 9.32 -9.06
N THR A 285 4.20 10.32 -9.20
CA THR A 285 2.81 10.21 -8.77
C THR A 285 2.00 9.52 -9.87
N GLN A 286 1.32 8.45 -9.50
CA GLN A 286 0.43 7.66 -10.35
C GLN A 286 -1.03 7.90 -9.96
N ARG A 287 -1.97 7.48 -10.82
CA ARG A 287 -3.41 7.54 -10.54
C ARG A 287 -4.01 6.15 -10.61
N ALA A 288 -4.78 5.78 -9.59
CA ALA A 288 -5.52 4.53 -9.52
C ALA A 288 -7.02 4.80 -9.70
N PHE A 289 -7.73 3.85 -10.32
CA PHE A 289 -9.17 3.83 -10.46
C PHE A 289 -9.65 2.38 -10.44
N LEU A 290 -10.86 2.14 -9.91
CA LEU A 290 -11.51 0.83 -10.04
C LEU A 290 -12.00 0.62 -11.48
N VAL A 291 -12.15 -0.65 -11.86
CA VAL A 291 -12.62 -1.05 -13.20
C VAL A 291 -14.12 -1.36 -13.13
N GLY A 292 -14.84 -1.16 -14.22
CA GLY A 292 -16.31 -1.22 -14.25
C GLY A 292 -16.95 0.16 -14.06
N GLU A 293 -18.04 0.40 -14.77
CA GLU A 293 -18.73 1.70 -14.79
C GLU A 293 -19.32 2.04 -13.42
N ASP A 294 -20.09 1.12 -12.83
CA ASP A 294 -20.67 1.24 -11.49
C ASP A 294 -19.62 1.54 -10.41
N ALA A 295 -18.48 0.85 -10.44
CA ALA A 295 -17.42 1.06 -9.45
C ALA A 295 -16.77 2.46 -9.59
N ARG A 296 -16.67 3.00 -10.80
CA ARG A 296 -16.10 4.35 -11.02
C ARG A 296 -17.06 5.46 -10.61
N GLU A 297 -18.35 5.21 -10.60
CA GLU A 297 -19.35 6.16 -10.08
C GLU A 297 -19.33 6.22 -8.55
N GLU A 298 -19.11 5.08 -7.89
CA GLU A 298 -19.21 4.97 -6.43
C GLU A 298 -17.90 5.25 -5.68
N PHE A 299 -16.76 5.01 -6.33
CA PHE A 299 -15.44 5.11 -5.71
C PHE A 299 -14.57 6.14 -6.43
N GLU A 300 -14.20 7.20 -5.69
CA GLU A 300 -13.35 8.24 -6.22
C GLU A 300 -11.93 7.70 -6.48
N PRO A 301 -11.31 7.98 -7.64
CA PRO A 301 -9.93 7.59 -7.91
C PRO A 301 -8.96 8.30 -6.95
N TYR A 302 -7.83 7.68 -6.64
CA TYR A 302 -6.75 8.31 -5.87
C TYR A 302 -5.47 8.45 -6.67
N THR A 303 -4.59 9.32 -6.17
CA THR A 303 -3.19 9.34 -6.59
C THR A 303 -2.33 8.64 -5.56
N TYR A 304 -1.22 8.07 -6.00
CA TYR A 304 -0.29 7.37 -5.13
C TYR A 304 1.14 7.43 -5.64
N VAL A 305 2.09 7.19 -4.75
CA VAL A 305 3.50 6.94 -5.06
C VAL A 305 3.81 5.47 -4.77
N ASP A 306 4.42 4.79 -5.75
CA ASP A 306 4.91 3.42 -5.58
C ASP A 306 6.22 3.44 -4.80
N MET A 307 6.30 2.61 -3.74
CA MET A 307 7.48 2.51 -2.89
C MET A 307 8.58 1.62 -3.48
N GLY A 308 8.26 0.83 -4.50
CA GLY A 308 9.15 -0.11 -5.18
C GLY A 308 9.32 -1.45 -4.46
N ASP A 309 8.74 -1.63 -3.27
CA ASP A 309 8.68 -2.90 -2.51
C ASP A 309 7.27 -3.49 -2.44
N GLY A 310 6.39 -3.04 -3.35
CA GLY A 310 4.99 -3.43 -3.39
C GLY A 310 4.10 -2.71 -2.40
N MET A 311 4.62 -1.85 -1.53
CA MET A 311 3.81 -0.87 -0.81
C MET A 311 3.56 0.37 -1.67
N ILE A 312 2.49 1.09 -1.36
CA ILE A 312 2.20 2.39 -1.96
C ILE A 312 1.88 3.43 -0.87
N GLN A 313 2.13 4.70 -1.18
CA GLN A 313 1.62 5.82 -0.39
C GLN A 313 0.52 6.52 -1.17
N ILE A 314 -0.70 6.42 -0.64
CA ILE A 314 -1.88 7.07 -1.19
C ILE A 314 -1.92 8.54 -0.72
N ASP A 315 -2.48 9.41 -1.55
CA ASP A 315 -2.81 10.79 -1.20
C ASP A 315 -3.54 10.88 0.16
N ALA A 316 -3.01 11.71 1.06
CA ALA A 316 -3.48 11.78 2.44
C ALA A 316 -4.92 12.32 2.54
N ASP A 317 -5.31 13.23 1.65
CA ASP A 317 -6.65 13.81 1.66
C ASP A 317 -7.69 12.77 1.20
N TRP A 318 -7.35 11.95 0.20
CA TRP A 318 -8.17 10.80 -0.18
C TRP A 318 -8.35 9.80 0.97
N VAL A 319 -7.25 9.46 1.67
CA VAL A 319 -7.29 8.55 2.83
C VAL A 319 -8.21 9.12 3.90
N GLN A 320 -8.05 10.40 4.26
CA GLN A 320 -8.87 11.05 5.29
C GLN A 320 -10.37 11.03 4.98
N ARG A 321 -10.75 11.16 3.70
CA ARG A 321 -12.16 11.17 3.29
C ARG A 321 -12.78 9.79 3.19
N ASN A 322 -12.00 8.76 2.85
CA ASN A 322 -12.55 7.47 2.42
C ASN A 322 -12.21 6.30 3.33
N ILE A 323 -11.15 6.38 4.12
CA ILE A 323 -10.74 5.32 5.03
C ILE A 323 -11.17 5.70 6.46
N VAL A 324 -11.93 4.83 7.09
CA VAL A 324 -12.51 5.05 8.42
C VAL A 324 -12.23 3.86 9.32
N SER A 325 -12.08 4.12 10.62
CA SER A 325 -11.95 3.09 11.65
C SER A 325 -13.27 2.94 12.40
N ARG A 326 -13.78 1.71 12.53
CA ARG A 326 -15.00 1.40 13.31
C ARG A 326 -14.83 0.10 14.07
N GLU A 327 -15.44 0.01 15.24
CA GLU A 327 -15.66 -1.29 15.89
C GLU A 327 -16.73 -2.05 15.11
N VAL A 328 -16.54 -3.35 14.92
CA VAL A 328 -17.47 -4.24 14.21
C VAL A 328 -17.66 -5.52 15.03
N PRO A 329 -18.77 -6.26 14.86
CA PRO A 329 -18.98 -7.52 15.56
C PRO A 329 -17.85 -8.53 15.28
N VAL A 330 -17.70 -9.51 16.17
CA VAL A 330 -16.69 -10.59 16.14
C VAL A 330 -15.23 -10.13 16.29
N LEU A 331 -14.77 -9.14 15.52
CA LEU A 331 -13.37 -8.69 15.53
C LEU A 331 -13.06 -7.83 16.77
N THR A 332 -11.81 -7.93 17.26
CA THR A 332 -11.37 -7.15 18.43
C THR A 332 -10.74 -5.83 18.01
N GLY A 333 -11.32 -4.72 18.46
CA GLY A 333 -10.82 -3.38 18.20
C GLY A 333 -11.24 -2.82 16.83
N ALA A 334 -10.92 -1.55 16.60
CA ALA A 334 -11.35 -0.86 15.40
C ALA A 334 -10.73 -1.42 14.11
N VAL A 335 -11.58 -1.83 13.17
CA VAL A 335 -11.18 -2.18 11.81
C VAL A 335 -11.13 -0.93 10.94
N THR A 336 -10.08 -0.81 10.13
CA THR A 336 -9.85 0.38 9.29
C THR A 336 -10.09 0.03 7.83
N CYS A 337 -11.25 0.41 7.30
CA CYS A 337 -11.75 0.01 5.99
C CYS A 337 -12.27 1.22 5.20
N HIS A 338 -12.66 1.02 3.94
CA HIS A 338 -13.34 2.06 3.18
C HIS A 338 -14.72 2.36 3.77
N ARG A 339 -15.10 3.64 3.84
CA ARG A 339 -16.38 4.12 4.41
C ARG A 339 -17.63 3.52 3.76
N ARG A 340 -17.51 3.05 2.51
CA ARG A 340 -18.60 2.39 1.76
C ARG A 340 -18.71 0.89 2.04
N MET A 341 -17.65 0.23 2.51
CA MET A 341 -17.66 -1.21 2.78
C MET A 341 -17.93 -1.51 4.26
N VAL A 342 -17.48 -0.65 5.17
CA VAL A 342 -17.45 -0.94 6.61
C VAL A 342 -18.82 -1.33 7.19
N ASP A 343 -19.91 -0.75 6.70
CA ASP A 343 -21.27 -1.07 7.17
C ASP A 343 -21.74 -2.45 6.69
N GLN A 344 -21.43 -2.84 5.44
CA GLN A 344 -21.69 -4.19 4.94
C GLN A 344 -20.83 -5.24 5.65
N LEU A 345 -19.58 -4.90 5.97
CA LEU A 345 -18.71 -5.78 6.77
C LEU A 345 -19.28 -5.98 8.18
N ALA A 346 -19.71 -4.90 8.84
CA ALA A 346 -20.33 -4.98 10.16
C ALA A 346 -21.61 -5.84 10.15
N GLY A 347 -22.43 -5.70 9.11
CA GLY A 347 -23.62 -6.53 8.91
C GLY A 347 -23.30 -8.01 8.74
N ALA A 348 -22.32 -8.35 7.90
CA ALA A 348 -21.88 -9.74 7.70
C ALA A 348 -21.36 -10.36 8.99
N LEU A 349 -20.53 -9.63 9.75
CA LEU A 349 -19.99 -10.11 11.03
C LEU A 349 -21.08 -10.23 12.10
N GLY A 350 -22.07 -9.33 12.11
CA GLY A 350 -23.23 -9.43 13.00
C GLY A 350 -24.06 -10.68 12.72
N GLU A 351 -24.34 -10.98 11.45
CA GLU A 351 -25.06 -12.20 11.08
C GLU A 351 -24.25 -13.48 11.41
N ILE A 352 -22.92 -13.43 11.30
CA ILE A 352 -22.02 -14.52 11.75
C ILE A 352 -22.14 -14.75 13.27
N GLU A 353 -22.18 -13.67 14.06
CA GLU A 353 -22.37 -13.75 15.50
C GLU A 353 -23.75 -14.33 15.85
N GLU A 354 -24.82 -13.82 15.25
CA GLU A 354 -26.19 -14.30 15.44
C GLU A 354 -26.37 -15.78 15.05
N ALA A 355 -25.66 -16.23 14.02
CA ALA A 355 -25.65 -17.62 13.59
C ALA A 355 -24.80 -18.55 14.50
N GLY A 356 -24.14 -18.01 15.53
CA GLY A 356 -23.28 -18.77 16.43
C GLY A 356 -21.98 -19.25 15.78
N LEU A 357 -21.47 -18.52 14.79
CA LEU A 357 -20.29 -18.87 14.00
C LEU A 357 -19.03 -18.06 14.37
N ALA A 358 -19.14 -17.12 15.31
CA ALA A 358 -18.05 -16.20 15.68
C ALA A 358 -16.73 -16.91 16.05
N GLU A 359 -16.81 -18.01 16.79
CA GLU A 359 -15.63 -18.81 17.24
C GLU A 359 -14.84 -19.46 16.08
N LEU A 360 -15.39 -19.47 14.87
CA LEU A 360 -14.69 -19.96 13.67
C LEU A 360 -13.80 -18.88 13.05
N ILE A 361 -13.89 -17.63 13.50
CA ILE A 361 -13.01 -16.54 13.12
C ILE A 361 -12.00 -16.34 14.25
N ASP A 362 -10.72 -16.61 13.96
CA ASP A 362 -9.63 -16.28 14.86
C ASP A 362 -9.35 -14.78 14.78
N THR A 363 -9.88 -14.04 15.76
CA THR A 363 -9.75 -12.58 15.84
C THR A 363 -8.30 -12.11 16.01
N SER A 364 -7.40 -12.99 16.46
CA SER A 364 -5.97 -12.70 16.57
C SER A 364 -5.23 -12.87 15.23
N ASP A 365 -5.87 -13.48 14.24
CA ASP A 365 -5.33 -13.81 12.91
C ASP A 365 -6.02 -12.99 11.80
N TYR A 366 -6.26 -11.71 12.10
CA TYR A 366 -6.84 -10.71 11.22
C TYR A 366 -5.79 -10.05 10.32
N GLY A 367 -5.99 -10.11 9.00
CA GLY A 367 -5.07 -9.57 7.99
C GLY A 367 -5.32 -8.13 7.55
N GLY A 368 -6.29 -7.45 8.17
CA GLY A 368 -6.55 -6.04 7.90
C GLY A 368 -7.52 -5.79 6.74
N CYS A 369 -8.15 -4.62 6.78
CA CYS A 369 -8.99 -4.12 5.70
C CYS A 369 -8.20 -3.25 4.72
N TRP A 370 -7.47 -2.27 5.27
CA TRP A 370 -6.74 -1.28 4.52
C TRP A 370 -5.23 -1.49 4.64
N VAL A 371 -4.65 -2.04 3.56
CA VAL A 371 -3.21 -2.25 3.40
C VAL A 371 -2.82 -1.68 2.03
N PRO A 372 -2.24 -0.47 1.96
CA PRO A 372 -1.82 0.17 0.71
C PRO A 372 -0.67 -0.59 0.04
N ARG A 373 -1.02 -1.56 -0.82
CA ARG A 373 -0.08 -2.44 -1.53
C ARG A 373 -0.55 -2.93 -2.90
N HIS A 374 0.42 -3.37 -3.69
CA HIS A 374 0.17 -4.27 -4.81
C HIS A 374 -0.18 -5.68 -4.32
N ILE A 375 -0.82 -6.48 -5.17
CA ILE A 375 -1.09 -7.90 -4.89
C ILE A 375 0.23 -8.62 -4.54
N ASP A 376 0.23 -9.42 -3.47
CA ASP A 376 1.39 -10.12 -2.89
C ASP A 376 2.60 -9.22 -2.55
N PHE A 377 2.41 -7.92 -2.37
CA PHE A 377 3.50 -6.95 -2.25
C PHE A 377 4.45 -7.00 -3.46
N ASN A 378 3.95 -7.36 -4.65
CA ASN A 378 4.75 -7.39 -5.86
C ASN A 378 4.45 -6.15 -6.72
N PRO A 379 5.38 -5.19 -6.86
CA PRO A 379 5.15 -3.95 -7.61
C PRO A 379 4.86 -4.18 -9.11
N ALA A 380 5.16 -5.37 -9.65
CA ALA A 380 4.82 -5.72 -11.04
C ALA A 380 3.34 -6.15 -11.21
N ARG A 381 2.59 -6.28 -10.12
CA ARG A 381 1.16 -6.68 -10.15
C ARG A 381 0.25 -5.47 -10.01
N PRO A 382 -1.05 -5.58 -10.32
CA PRO A 382 -2.02 -4.54 -10.03
C PRO A 382 -2.15 -4.23 -8.53
N LEU A 383 -2.80 -3.10 -8.22
CA LEU A 383 -3.14 -2.74 -6.85
C LEU A 383 -4.15 -3.72 -6.24
N SER A 384 -3.93 -4.09 -4.99
CA SER A 384 -4.85 -4.95 -4.25
C SER A 384 -6.12 -4.19 -3.85
N MET A 385 -7.24 -4.91 -3.68
CA MET A 385 -8.45 -4.36 -3.06
C MET A 385 -8.24 -3.85 -1.62
N HIS A 386 -7.22 -4.36 -0.92
CA HIS A 386 -6.81 -3.78 0.37
C HIS A 386 -6.31 -2.34 0.25
N SER A 387 -5.73 -1.93 -0.89
CA SER A 387 -5.31 -0.54 -1.11
C SER A 387 -6.48 0.42 -1.16
N TRP A 388 -7.64 -0.07 -1.56
CA TRP A 388 -8.90 0.68 -1.56
C TRP A 388 -9.63 0.61 -0.23
N GLY A 389 -9.20 -0.25 0.70
CA GLY A 389 -9.94 -0.59 1.92
C GLY A 389 -11.21 -1.39 1.63
N LEU A 390 -11.25 -2.11 0.51
CA LEU A 390 -12.41 -2.85 0.00
C LEU A 390 -12.24 -4.37 0.07
N ALA A 391 -11.28 -4.84 0.87
CA ALA A 391 -11.08 -6.24 1.17
C ALA A 391 -10.89 -6.45 2.68
N VAL A 392 -11.02 -7.68 3.13
CA VAL A 392 -10.72 -8.13 4.48
C VAL A 392 -10.15 -9.54 4.45
N ASP A 393 -9.07 -9.75 5.20
CA ASP A 393 -8.42 -11.04 5.36
C ASP A 393 -8.70 -11.62 6.76
N LEU A 394 -9.22 -12.85 6.82
CA LEU A 394 -9.60 -13.57 8.04
C LEU A 394 -8.92 -14.94 8.11
N ASN A 395 -8.48 -15.35 9.30
CA ASN A 395 -7.77 -16.63 9.55
C ASN A 395 -6.57 -16.81 8.60
N VAL A 396 -5.79 -15.75 8.44
CA VAL A 396 -4.67 -15.62 7.47
C VAL A 396 -3.72 -16.81 7.55
N SER A 397 -3.37 -17.24 8.76
CA SER A 397 -2.41 -18.29 9.03
C SER A 397 -2.81 -19.66 8.50
N THR A 398 -4.12 -19.96 8.49
CA THR A 398 -4.67 -21.28 8.12
C THR A 398 -5.32 -21.30 6.75
N ASN A 399 -5.43 -20.14 6.09
CA ASN A 399 -6.29 -19.98 4.92
C ASN A 399 -5.66 -19.13 3.80
N GLY A 400 -4.32 -19.02 3.80
CA GLY A 400 -3.59 -18.12 2.91
C GLY A 400 -3.59 -18.50 1.42
N LEU A 401 -3.19 -17.54 0.61
CA LEU A 401 -3.11 -17.64 -0.85
C LEU A 401 -2.35 -18.88 -1.37
N GLY A 402 -2.99 -19.58 -2.31
CA GLY A 402 -2.49 -20.79 -2.97
C GLY A 402 -2.59 -22.04 -2.10
N GLN A 403 -3.14 -21.96 -0.89
CA GLN A 403 -3.44 -23.12 -0.05
C GLN A 403 -4.86 -23.63 -0.28
N PRO A 404 -5.16 -24.90 0.05
CA PRO A 404 -6.54 -25.38 0.10
C PRO A 404 -7.38 -24.51 1.04
N PRO A 405 -8.48 -23.88 0.56
CA PRO A 405 -9.32 -23.03 1.41
C PRO A 405 -9.95 -23.83 2.56
N THR A 406 -9.96 -23.24 3.75
CA THR A 406 -10.47 -23.86 4.99
C THR A 406 -11.62 -23.09 5.64
N MET A 407 -12.01 -21.94 5.10
CA MET A 407 -13.13 -21.14 5.63
C MET A 407 -14.45 -21.93 5.66
N ASP A 408 -15.21 -21.81 6.75
CA ASP A 408 -16.51 -22.49 6.86
C ASP A 408 -17.48 -21.98 5.76
N PRO A 409 -18.08 -22.87 4.96
CA PRO A 409 -18.98 -22.49 3.88
C PRO A 409 -20.15 -21.61 4.33
N ARG A 410 -20.61 -21.71 5.58
CA ARG A 410 -21.69 -20.88 6.13
C ARG A 410 -21.25 -19.43 6.33
N ILE A 411 -19.99 -19.19 6.72
CA ILE A 411 -19.40 -17.85 6.78
C ILE A 411 -19.33 -17.28 5.36
N VAL A 412 -18.85 -18.08 4.40
CA VAL A 412 -18.77 -17.65 2.99
C VAL A 412 -20.16 -17.26 2.46
N GLU A 413 -21.18 -18.04 2.75
CA GLU A 413 -22.56 -17.76 2.32
C GLU A 413 -23.13 -16.47 2.93
N ILE A 414 -22.81 -16.17 4.20
CA ILE A 414 -23.17 -14.89 4.83
C ILE A 414 -22.48 -13.73 4.08
N PHE A 415 -21.17 -13.83 3.86
CA PHE A 415 -20.44 -12.80 3.12
C PHE A 415 -21.00 -12.58 1.70
N ASP A 416 -21.39 -13.63 0.98
CA ASP A 416 -22.05 -13.52 -0.34
C ASP A 416 -23.37 -12.73 -0.28
N ARG A 417 -24.20 -13.00 0.75
CA ARG A 417 -25.45 -12.26 0.97
C ARG A 417 -25.18 -10.78 1.17
N TRP A 418 -24.12 -10.46 1.91
CA TRP A 418 -23.64 -9.10 2.18
C TRP A 418 -22.80 -8.49 1.05
N GLY A 419 -22.78 -9.10 -0.13
CA GLY A 419 -22.19 -8.51 -1.34
C GLY A 419 -20.68 -8.66 -1.46
N PHE A 420 -20.06 -9.57 -0.68
CA PHE A 420 -18.64 -9.88 -0.82
C PHE A 420 -18.42 -11.03 -1.80
N ALA A 421 -17.32 -10.94 -2.55
CA ALA A 421 -16.76 -12.04 -3.30
C ALA A 421 -15.65 -12.71 -2.47
N TRP A 422 -15.67 -14.05 -2.42
CA TRP A 422 -14.69 -14.82 -1.67
C TRP A 422 -13.57 -15.36 -2.56
N GLY A 423 -12.32 -15.08 -2.17
CA GLY A 423 -11.11 -15.45 -2.92
C GLY A 423 -10.84 -16.95 -2.98
N GLY A 424 -11.43 -17.75 -2.09
CA GLY A 424 -11.32 -19.21 -2.12
C GLY A 424 -11.90 -19.87 -3.39
N ARG A 425 -12.66 -19.11 -4.19
CA ARG A 425 -13.22 -19.56 -5.48
C ARG A 425 -12.32 -19.29 -6.68
N TRP A 426 -11.21 -18.59 -6.51
CA TRP A 426 -10.30 -18.25 -7.62
C TRP A 426 -9.44 -19.43 -8.06
N SER A 427 -8.86 -19.31 -9.26
CA SER A 427 -7.98 -20.34 -9.85
C SER A 427 -6.73 -20.62 -8.99
N ARG A 428 -6.14 -19.57 -8.41
CA ARG A 428 -5.21 -19.63 -7.29
C ARG A 428 -6.03 -19.23 -6.04
N PRO A 429 -6.51 -20.19 -5.24
CA PRO A 429 -7.45 -19.89 -4.17
C PRO A 429 -6.82 -18.98 -3.12
N ASP A 430 -7.59 -18.02 -2.62
CA ASP A 430 -7.21 -17.16 -1.51
C ASP A 430 -8.28 -17.21 -0.43
N GLY A 431 -8.22 -18.24 0.42
CA GLY A 431 -9.34 -18.57 1.31
C GLY A 431 -9.56 -17.55 2.42
N MET A 432 -8.54 -16.81 2.83
CA MET A 432 -8.61 -15.75 3.83
C MET A 432 -9.32 -14.50 3.31
N HIS A 433 -9.31 -14.29 1.99
CA HIS A 433 -9.64 -13.01 1.35
C HIS A 433 -11.13 -12.90 1.00
N PHE A 434 -11.76 -11.84 1.48
CA PHE A 434 -13.08 -11.38 1.04
C PHE A 434 -12.98 -9.96 0.52
N GLU A 435 -13.51 -9.69 -0.66
CA GLU A 435 -13.56 -8.34 -1.22
C GLU A 435 -14.97 -7.91 -1.56
N LEU A 436 -15.24 -6.61 -1.50
CA LEU A 436 -16.52 -6.06 -1.88
C LEU A 436 -16.75 -6.30 -3.38
N GLY A 437 -17.67 -7.20 -3.71
CA GLY A 437 -18.07 -7.52 -5.08
C GLY A 437 -19.34 -6.81 -5.52
N ALA A 438 -20.15 -6.34 -4.57
CA ALA A 438 -21.32 -5.51 -4.83
C ALA A 438 -21.62 -4.56 -3.67
N LEU A 439 -21.99 -3.32 -4.02
CA LEU A 439 -22.63 -2.42 -3.06
C LEU A 439 -24.10 -2.79 -2.93
N LEU A 440 -24.54 -2.94 -1.68
CA LEU A 440 -25.93 -3.14 -1.34
C LEU A 440 -26.54 -1.79 -0.98
N GLU A 441 -27.66 -1.45 -1.59
CA GLU A 441 -28.53 -0.42 -1.04
C GLU A 441 -29.02 -0.93 0.32
N GLY A 442 -28.66 -0.22 1.39
CA GLY A 442 -28.73 -0.76 2.77
C GLY A 442 -30.12 -1.25 3.19
N PRO A 443 -30.22 -2.04 4.27
CA PRO A 443 -31.51 -2.28 4.90
C PRO A 443 -32.09 -0.92 5.32
N GLN A 444 -33.30 -0.61 4.86
CA GLN A 444 -34.10 0.43 5.49
C GLN A 444 -34.28 -0.03 6.94
N GLY A 445 -33.63 0.67 7.88
CA GLY A 445 -33.82 0.45 9.31
C GLY A 445 -35.27 0.65 9.75
#